data_AF-A0AAX2IE09-F1
#
_entry.id   AF-A0AAX2IE09-F1
#
_cell.length_a   1.000
_cell.length_b   1.000
_cell.length_c   1.000
_cell.angle_alpha   90.00
_cell.angle_beta   90.00
_cell.angle_gamma   90.00
#
_symmetry.space_group_name_H-M   'P 1'
#
loop_
_entity.id
_entity.type
_entity.pdbx_description
1 polymer ?
#
loop_
_entity_poly.entity_id
_entity_poly.type
_entity_poly.pdbx_seq_one_letter_code
_entity_poly.pdbx_strand_id
1 'polypeptide(L)'
;MNTIIILIFVLVIVSVYFIVQYKSNFEKRLVYHTPRLLSPERQEYIKGAERYIKKASVVIGLFVSFPLMVVCAFLLADVGIPIIFLLLIFLIAIECLAIYLLYRILKRNIKNQQALLEQMSDSDFELLLKIRDNFSFPYKYDPPFVLCNNHLYIFLFHTIKEIDPTQIISVKWHSTKYGFLVRIKDPKAKITVFNISKSALPLFLQIVGQYTELKFNY
;
A
#
# COMPACT_ATOMS: atom_id res chain seq x y z
N MET A 1 -23.75 7.35 25.80
CA MET A 1 -23.02 7.90 24.64
C MET A 1 -21.51 7.77 24.81
N ASN A 2 -20.92 8.25 25.91
CA ASN A 2 -19.46 8.17 26.14
C ASN A 2 -18.88 6.74 26.14
N THR A 3 -19.56 5.75 26.75
CA THR A 3 -19.06 4.37 26.81
C THR A 3 -18.96 3.69 25.44
N ILE A 4 -19.91 3.98 24.53
CA ILE A 4 -19.92 3.44 23.16
C ILE A 4 -18.77 4.05 22.35
N ILE A 5 -18.56 5.36 22.46
CA ILE A 5 -17.47 6.07 21.79
C ILE A 5 -16.11 5.53 22.26
N ILE A 6 -15.94 5.34 23.56
CA ILE A 6 -14.72 4.75 24.15
C ILE A 6 -14.51 3.32 23.63
N LEU A 7 -15.57 2.49 23.60
CA LEU A 7 -15.47 1.12 23.11
C LEU A 7 -15.06 1.05 21.63
N ILE A 8 -15.67 1.87 20.76
CA ILE A 8 -15.30 1.96 19.34
C ILE A 8 -13.83 2.36 19.21
N PHE A 9 -13.38 3.33 20.00
CA PHE A 9 -12.00 3.80 19.95
C PHE A 9 -10.99 2.74 20.38
N VAL A 10 -11.27 2.03 21.48
CA VAL A 10 -10.46 0.88 21.91
C VAL A 10 -10.39 -0.16 20.81
N LEU A 11 -11.52 -0.46 20.16
CA LEU A 11 -11.58 -1.44 19.08
C LEU A 11 -10.75 -0.99 17.86
N VAL A 12 -10.78 0.29 17.49
CA VAL A 12 -9.96 0.87 16.42
C VAL A 12 -8.46 0.75 16.76
N ILE A 13 -8.04 1.15 17.96
CA ILE A 13 -6.62 1.04 18.39
C ILE A 13 -6.16 -0.41 18.37
N VAL A 14 -6.96 -1.32 18.92
CA VAL A 14 -6.64 -2.75 18.96
C VAL A 14 -6.56 -3.32 17.54
N SER A 15 -7.48 -2.96 16.66
CA SER A 15 -7.47 -3.40 15.26
C SER A 15 -6.23 -2.89 14.52
N VAL A 16 -5.90 -1.61 14.70
CA VAL A 16 -4.67 -1.00 14.17
C VAL A 16 -3.43 -1.74 14.67
N TYR A 17 -3.36 -2.04 15.97
CA TYR A 17 -2.24 -2.78 16.55
C TYR A 17 -2.07 -4.14 15.87
N PHE A 18 -3.14 -4.91 15.71
CA PHE A 18 -3.08 -6.21 15.03
C PHE A 18 -2.67 -6.09 13.56
N ILE A 19 -3.22 -5.11 12.82
CA ILE A 19 -2.86 -4.87 11.40
C ILE A 19 -1.37 -4.56 11.25
N VAL A 20 -0.82 -3.76 12.15
CA VAL A 20 0.58 -3.34 12.14
C VAL A 20 1.54 -4.50 12.49
N GLN A 21 1.09 -5.40 13.37
CA GLN A 21 1.88 -6.56 13.79
C GLN A 21 1.74 -7.75 12.84
N TYR A 22 0.69 -7.78 12.03
CA TYR A 22 0.49 -8.82 11.03
C TYR A 22 1.59 -8.80 9.98
N LYS A 23 2.30 -9.93 9.87
CA LYS A 23 3.31 -10.18 8.84
C LYS A 23 2.80 -11.18 7.82
N SER A 24 2.94 -10.86 6.54
CA SER A 24 2.65 -11.80 5.46
C SER A 24 3.58 -13.01 5.49
N ASN A 25 3.24 -14.08 4.76
CA ASN A 25 4.15 -15.21 4.59
C ASN A 25 5.49 -14.77 3.98
N PHE A 26 5.46 -13.82 3.04
CA PHE A 26 6.65 -13.22 2.46
C PHE A 26 7.49 -12.51 3.54
N GLU A 27 6.89 -11.64 4.34
CA GLU A 27 7.57 -10.91 5.42
C GLU A 27 8.14 -11.84 6.50
N LYS A 28 7.48 -12.96 6.78
CA LYS A 28 7.99 -13.98 7.70
C LYS A 28 9.28 -14.62 7.19
N ARG A 29 9.39 -14.89 5.89
CA ARG A 29 10.63 -15.41 5.28
C ARG A 29 11.77 -14.39 5.36
N LEU A 30 11.44 -13.10 5.31
CA LEU A 30 12.43 -12.02 5.43
C LEU A 30 12.98 -11.78 6.84
N VAL A 31 12.46 -12.44 7.88
CA VAL A 31 12.94 -12.23 9.26
C VAL A 31 14.40 -12.67 9.43
N TYR A 32 14.81 -13.73 8.74
CA TYR A 32 16.16 -14.27 8.79
C TYR A 32 16.98 -13.94 7.53
N HIS A 33 16.45 -13.07 6.67
CA HIS A 33 17.10 -12.70 5.42
C HIS A 33 18.18 -11.64 5.67
N THR A 34 19.40 -11.92 5.21
CA THR A 34 20.50 -10.96 5.23
C THR A 34 20.46 -10.13 3.94
N PRO A 35 20.32 -8.78 4.03
CA PRO A 35 20.29 -7.92 2.87
C PRO A 35 21.54 -8.09 1.99
N ARG A 36 21.33 -8.28 0.70
CA ARG A 36 22.42 -8.33 -0.29
C ARG A 36 22.71 -6.95 -0.86
N LEU A 37 23.94 -6.75 -1.33
CA LEU A 37 24.30 -5.54 -2.05
C LEU A 37 23.55 -5.50 -3.38
N LEU A 38 22.78 -4.44 -3.59
CA LEU A 38 22.09 -4.18 -4.85
C LEU A 38 23.05 -3.61 -5.90
N SER A 39 22.75 -3.84 -7.18
CA SER A 39 23.40 -3.10 -8.26
C SER A 39 23.17 -1.59 -8.10
N PRO A 40 24.05 -0.72 -8.65
CA PRO A 40 23.91 0.72 -8.53
C PRO A 40 22.52 1.23 -8.95
N GLU A 41 21.96 0.73 -10.04
CA GLU A 41 20.64 1.12 -10.56
C GLU A 41 19.49 0.73 -9.62
N ARG A 42 19.53 -0.49 -9.06
CA ARG A 42 18.53 -0.96 -8.09
C ARG A 42 18.65 -0.19 -6.77
N GLN A 43 19.87 0.20 -6.39
CA GLN A 43 20.10 1.04 -5.22
C GLN A 43 19.58 2.46 -5.44
N GLU A 44 19.75 3.04 -6.63
CA GLU A 44 19.15 4.32 -6.99
C GLU A 44 17.63 4.28 -6.96
N TYR A 45 17.03 3.19 -7.45
CA TYR A 45 15.59 2.97 -7.36
C TYR A 45 15.09 3.04 -5.91
N ILE A 46 15.74 2.31 -4.99
CA ILE A 46 15.37 2.31 -3.55
C ILE A 46 15.58 3.67 -2.91
N LYS A 47 16.71 4.35 -3.17
CA LYS A 47 16.94 5.72 -2.70
C LYS A 47 15.86 6.68 -3.23
N GLY A 48 15.43 6.49 -4.47
CA GLY A 48 14.31 7.20 -5.08
C GLY A 48 13.00 6.98 -4.31
N ALA A 49 12.67 5.71 -4.02
CA ALA A 49 11.49 5.33 -3.24
C ALA A 49 11.49 5.92 -1.82
N GLU A 50 12.63 5.88 -1.12
CA GLU A 50 12.78 6.47 0.22
C GLU A 50 12.57 7.99 0.22
N ARG A 51 13.23 8.70 -0.70
CA ARG A 51 13.07 10.16 -0.85
C ARG A 51 11.63 10.50 -1.20
N TYR A 52 11.01 9.70 -2.05
CA TYR A 52 9.65 9.89 -2.48
C TYR A 52 8.64 9.70 -1.34
N ILE A 53 8.75 8.62 -0.58
CA ILE A 53 7.90 8.36 0.60
C ILE A 53 8.06 9.46 1.65
N LYS A 54 9.29 9.95 1.88
CA LYS A 54 9.51 11.09 2.79
C LYS A 54 8.80 12.36 2.32
N LYS A 55 8.79 12.65 1.02
CA LYS A 55 8.06 13.79 0.45
C LYS A 55 6.54 13.57 0.52
N ALA A 56 6.07 12.40 0.12
CA ALA A 56 4.66 12.03 0.15
C ALA A 56 4.09 12.05 1.57
N SER A 57 4.84 11.58 2.58
CA SER A 57 4.39 11.61 3.98
C SER A 57 4.21 13.04 4.51
N VAL A 58 5.04 13.99 4.08
CA VAL A 58 4.85 15.41 4.44
C VAL A 58 3.59 15.97 3.79
N VAL A 59 3.39 15.71 2.50
CA VAL A 59 2.19 16.16 1.77
C VAL A 59 0.92 15.56 2.39
N ILE A 60 0.90 14.25 2.63
CA ILE A 60 -0.23 13.56 3.29
C ILE A 60 -0.49 14.15 4.67
N GLY A 61 0.55 14.39 5.48
CA GLY A 61 0.41 15.02 6.79
C GLY A 61 -0.29 16.38 6.70
N LEU A 62 0.15 17.25 5.77
CA LEU A 62 -0.47 18.57 5.56
C LEU A 62 -1.93 18.47 5.12
N PHE A 63 -2.24 17.56 4.19
CA PHE A 63 -3.61 17.35 3.71
C PHE A 63 -4.54 16.77 4.77
N VAL A 64 -4.05 15.89 5.64
CA VAL A 64 -4.83 15.33 6.75
C VAL A 64 -5.10 16.40 7.81
N SER A 65 -4.10 17.23 8.14
CA SER A 65 -4.25 18.25 9.18
C SER A 65 -5.09 19.48 8.79
N PHE A 66 -5.25 19.77 7.50
CA PHE A 66 -6.05 20.92 7.05
C PHE A 66 -7.54 20.82 7.41
N PRO A 67 -8.26 19.72 7.12
CA PRO A 67 -9.63 19.51 7.60
C PRO A 67 -9.77 19.62 9.11
N LEU A 68 -8.78 19.16 9.88
CA LEU A 68 -8.80 19.31 11.33
C LEU A 68 -8.75 20.78 11.75
N MET A 69 -7.87 21.60 11.15
CA MET A 69 -7.85 23.03 11.43
C MET A 69 -9.21 23.70 11.17
N VAL A 70 -9.90 23.30 10.10
CA VAL A 70 -11.25 23.79 9.78
C VAL A 70 -12.26 23.39 10.85
N VAL A 71 -12.29 22.12 11.26
CA VAL A 71 -13.15 21.63 12.36
C VAL A 71 -12.85 22.38 13.67
N CYS A 72 -11.57 22.59 13.99
CA CYS A 72 -11.15 23.35 15.16
C CYS A 72 -11.68 24.80 15.11
N ALA A 73 -11.59 25.47 13.96
CA ALA A 73 -12.08 26.84 13.79
C ALA A 73 -13.61 26.95 14.01
N PHE A 74 -14.39 25.98 13.50
CA PHE A 74 -15.84 25.94 13.71
C PHE A 74 -16.24 25.60 15.15
N LEU A 75 -15.54 24.66 15.79
CA LEU A 75 -15.84 24.26 17.17
C LEU A 75 -15.51 25.36 18.19
N LEU A 76 -14.47 26.16 17.94
CA LEU A 76 -14.10 27.31 18.78
C LEU A 76 -15.17 28.42 18.82
N ALA A 77 -16.12 28.43 17.86
CA ALA A 77 -17.13 29.47 17.76
C ALA A 77 -18.34 29.28 18.69
N ASP A 78 -18.63 28.06 19.21
CA ASP A 78 -19.98 27.79 19.77
C ASP A 78 -20.10 26.76 20.91
N VAL A 79 -19.03 26.37 21.61
CA VAL A 79 -19.13 25.40 22.74
C VAL A 79 -18.28 25.81 23.94
N GLY A 80 -18.65 25.38 25.14
CA GLY A 80 -17.87 25.59 26.36
C GLY A 80 -16.41 25.13 26.20
N ILE A 81 -15.49 26.03 26.54
CA ILE A 81 -14.03 25.94 26.39
C ILE A 81 -13.44 24.54 26.69
N PRO A 82 -13.70 23.88 27.84
CA PRO A 82 -12.98 22.66 28.21
C PRO A 82 -13.31 21.42 27.35
N ILE A 83 -14.52 21.30 26.79
CA ILE A 83 -14.90 20.15 25.96
C ILE A 83 -14.24 20.24 24.57
N ILE A 84 -14.16 21.45 24.02
CA ILE A 84 -13.47 21.71 22.73
C ILE A 84 -11.99 21.35 22.84
N PHE A 85 -11.32 21.80 23.91
CA PHE A 85 -9.91 21.48 24.12
C PHE A 85 -9.65 19.98 24.18
N LEU A 86 -10.51 19.21 24.85
CA LEU A 86 -10.36 17.76 24.94
C LEU A 86 -10.59 17.07 23.58
N LEU A 87 -11.58 17.52 22.80
CA LEU A 87 -11.82 17.04 21.43
C LEU A 87 -10.64 17.36 20.49
N LEU A 88 -10.05 18.54 20.63
CA LEU A 88 -8.91 18.99 19.84
C LEU A 88 -7.66 18.14 20.10
N ILE A 89 -7.33 17.91 21.38
CA ILE A 89 -6.23 17.00 21.77
C ILE A 89 -6.47 15.60 21.20
N PHE A 90 -7.71 15.12 21.27
CA PHE A 90 -8.07 13.79 20.77
C PHE A 90 -7.90 13.67 19.25
N LEU A 91 -8.36 14.66 18.49
CA LEU A 91 -8.21 14.67 17.04
C LEU A 91 -6.73 14.75 16.61
N ILE A 92 -5.94 15.61 17.26
CA ILE A 92 -4.48 15.69 17.03
C ILE A 92 -3.83 14.32 17.29
N ALA A 93 -4.18 13.65 18.39
CA ALA A 93 -3.63 12.34 18.71
C ALA A 93 -3.96 11.28 17.63
N ILE A 94 -5.19 11.29 17.10
CA ILE A 94 -5.60 10.42 15.99
C ILE A 94 -4.80 10.73 14.72
N GLU A 95 -4.60 12.00 14.39
CA GLU A 95 -3.82 12.39 13.22
C GLU A 95 -2.35 11.95 13.32
N CYS A 96 -1.70 12.23 14.45
CA CYS A 96 -0.33 11.79 14.69
C CYS A 96 -0.21 10.28 14.57
N LEU A 97 -1.17 9.53 15.12
CA LEU A 97 -1.22 8.08 15.00
C LEU A 97 -1.39 7.65 13.53
N ALA A 98 -2.32 8.23 12.80
CA ALA A 98 -2.57 7.91 11.39
C ALA A 98 -1.33 8.17 10.51
N ILE A 99 -0.66 9.31 10.69
CA ILE A 99 0.57 9.66 9.96
C ILE A 99 1.70 8.67 10.29
N TYR A 100 1.89 8.36 11.58
CA TYR A 100 2.89 7.39 12.01
C TYR A 100 2.67 6.00 11.40
N LEU A 101 1.42 5.53 11.39
CA LEU A 101 1.04 4.23 10.82
C LEU A 101 1.25 4.18 9.32
N LEU A 102 0.82 5.22 8.58
CA LEU A 102 1.04 5.33 7.15
C LEU A 102 2.53 5.32 6.82
N TYR A 103 3.34 6.10 7.54
CA TYR A 103 4.79 6.09 7.37
C TYR A 103 5.39 4.70 7.63
N ARG A 104 4.96 4.01 8.69
CA ARG A 104 5.42 2.66 9.01
C ARG A 104 5.06 1.64 7.94
N ILE A 105 3.84 1.70 7.39
CA ILE A 105 3.38 0.84 6.30
C ILE A 105 4.23 1.08 5.04
N LEU A 106 4.40 2.34 4.64
CA LEU A 106 5.18 2.71 3.46
C LEU A 106 6.66 2.29 3.60
N LYS A 107 7.26 2.51 4.77
CA LYS A 107 8.64 2.06 5.05
C LYS A 107 8.79 0.54 4.98
N ARG A 108 7.77 -0.20 5.44
CA ARG A 108 7.74 -1.66 5.32
C ARG A 108 7.64 -2.10 3.85
N ASN A 109 6.84 -1.41 3.03
CA ASN A 109 6.75 -1.68 1.59
C ASN A 109 8.11 -1.51 0.90
N ILE A 110 8.86 -0.44 1.20
CA ILE A 110 10.23 -0.26 0.66
C ILE A 110 11.12 -1.44 1.05
N LYS A 111 11.09 -1.87 2.32
CA LYS A 111 11.90 -3.02 2.77
C LYS A 111 11.55 -4.29 1.99
N ASN A 112 10.27 -4.52 1.75
CA ASN A 112 9.82 -5.66 0.97
C ASN A 112 10.24 -5.55 -0.51
N GLN A 113 10.16 -4.36 -1.11
CA GLN A 113 10.66 -4.10 -2.45
C GLN A 113 12.17 -4.34 -2.55
N GLN A 114 12.94 -3.88 -1.57
CA GLN A 114 14.38 -4.13 -1.51
C GLN A 114 14.67 -5.63 -1.56
N ALA A 115 13.97 -6.42 -0.75
CA ALA A 115 14.12 -7.87 -0.77
C ALA A 115 13.73 -8.52 -2.11
N LEU A 116 12.73 -7.97 -2.81
CA LEU A 116 12.38 -8.42 -4.17
C LEU A 116 13.48 -8.06 -5.16
N LEU A 117 14.01 -6.84 -5.12
CA LEU A 117 15.09 -6.37 -6.02
C LEU A 117 16.38 -7.18 -5.88
N GLU A 118 16.65 -7.72 -4.70
CA GLU A 118 17.81 -8.59 -4.45
C GLU A 118 17.69 -9.94 -5.18
N GLN A 119 16.46 -10.38 -5.48
CA GLN A 119 16.18 -11.66 -6.12
C GLN A 119 15.72 -11.51 -7.58
N MET A 120 15.43 -10.28 -8.02
CA MET A 120 14.87 -9.94 -9.31
C MET A 120 15.88 -10.12 -10.44
N SER A 121 15.44 -10.68 -11.57
CA SER A 121 16.20 -10.69 -12.82
C SER A 121 16.25 -9.29 -13.44
N ASP A 122 17.17 -9.05 -14.36
CA ASP A 122 17.25 -7.74 -15.04
C ASP A 122 16.01 -7.45 -15.89
N SER A 123 15.39 -8.47 -16.50
CA SER A 123 14.14 -8.31 -17.24
C SER A 123 12.96 -7.93 -16.34
N ASP A 124 12.87 -8.54 -15.17
CA ASP A 124 11.83 -8.23 -14.19
C ASP A 124 12.04 -6.81 -13.62
N PHE A 125 13.30 -6.38 -13.47
CA PHE A 125 13.63 -5.02 -13.06
C PHE A 125 13.23 -3.98 -14.11
N GLU A 126 13.52 -4.21 -15.39
CA GLU A 126 13.06 -3.35 -16.49
C GLU A 126 11.53 -3.24 -16.52
N LEU A 127 10.82 -4.35 -16.28
CA LEU A 127 9.37 -4.33 -16.16
C LEU A 127 8.89 -3.48 -14.97
N LEU A 128 9.57 -3.58 -13.81
CA LEU A 128 9.29 -2.74 -12.65
C LEU A 128 9.50 -1.25 -12.96
N LEU A 129 10.54 -0.89 -13.71
CA LEU A 129 10.78 0.48 -14.14
C LEU A 129 9.67 0.99 -15.07
N LYS A 130 9.23 0.17 -16.03
CA LYS A 130 8.07 0.49 -16.89
C LYS A 130 6.79 0.70 -16.08
N ILE A 131 6.54 -0.15 -15.08
CA ILE A 131 5.41 0.00 -14.17
C ILE A 131 5.54 1.35 -13.44
N ARG A 132 6.69 1.62 -12.78
CA ARG A 132 6.99 2.89 -12.09
C ARG A 132 6.73 4.11 -12.95
N ASP A 133 7.20 4.10 -14.20
CA ASP A 133 7.10 5.26 -15.10
C ASP A 133 5.69 5.52 -15.60
N ASN A 134 4.81 4.52 -15.55
CA ASN A 134 3.37 4.67 -15.80
C ASN A 134 2.59 5.20 -14.58
N PHE A 135 3.25 5.39 -13.43
CA PHE A 135 2.65 5.95 -12.23
C PHE A 135 3.15 7.36 -11.93
N SER A 136 2.19 8.24 -11.65
CA SER A 136 2.43 9.59 -11.15
C SER A 136 2.23 9.68 -9.64
N PHE A 137 2.36 10.88 -9.10
CA PHE A 137 2.09 11.12 -7.69
C PHE A 137 0.66 10.74 -7.28
N PRO A 138 0.43 10.02 -6.16
CA PRO A 138 1.37 9.58 -5.11
C PRO A 138 1.92 8.13 -5.22
N TYR A 139 1.77 7.45 -6.36
CA TYR A 139 2.02 6.01 -6.49
C TYR A 139 3.30 5.62 -7.24
N LYS A 140 4.16 6.59 -7.60
CA LYS A 140 5.31 6.35 -8.49
C LYS A 140 6.21 5.19 -8.03
N TYR A 141 6.49 5.10 -6.73
CA TYR A 141 7.34 4.05 -6.14
C TYR A 141 6.56 3.04 -5.28
N ASP A 142 5.23 3.01 -5.38
CA ASP A 142 4.36 2.08 -4.64
C ASP A 142 3.51 1.29 -5.66
N PRO A 143 4.14 0.40 -6.44
CA PRO A 143 3.48 -0.35 -7.49
C PRO A 143 2.48 -1.32 -6.85
N PRO A 144 1.26 -1.46 -7.42
CA PRO A 144 0.25 -2.37 -6.89
C PRO A 144 0.60 -3.86 -7.07
N PHE A 145 1.53 -4.16 -7.97
CA PHE A 145 2.05 -5.50 -8.21
C PHE A 145 3.49 -5.46 -8.74
N VAL A 146 4.23 -6.54 -8.53
CA VAL A 146 5.59 -6.75 -9.03
C VAL A 146 5.73 -8.20 -9.47
N LEU A 147 6.32 -8.43 -10.64
CA LEU A 147 6.77 -9.76 -11.06
C LEU A 147 8.21 -9.95 -10.59
N CYS A 148 8.52 -11.06 -9.93
CA CYS A 148 9.87 -11.42 -9.55
C CYS A 148 10.00 -12.94 -9.48
N ASN A 149 10.99 -13.51 -10.16
CA ASN A 149 11.26 -14.96 -10.18
C ASN A 149 10.01 -15.78 -10.53
N ASN A 150 9.32 -15.40 -11.59
CA ASN A 150 8.08 -16.03 -12.07
C ASN A 150 6.91 -16.01 -11.07
N HIS A 151 7.03 -15.27 -9.97
CA HIS A 151 5.96 -15.09 -8.99
C HIS A 151 5.42 -13.66 -9.06
N LEU A 152 4.11 -13.54 -8.91
CA LEU A 152 3.41 -12.28 -8.90
C LEU A 152 3.16 -11.84 -7.46
N TYR A 153 3.78 -10.74 -7.07
CA TYR A 153 3.64 -10.14 -5.74
C TYR A 153 2.66 -8.98 -5.82
N ILE A 154 1.47 -9.15 -5.22
CA ILE A 154 0.45 -8.11 -5.11
C ILE A 154 0.69 -7.32 -3.83
N PHE A 155 0.93 -6.02 -3.98
CA PHE A 155 1.07 -5.10 -2.87
C PHE A 155 -0.31 -4.61 -2.46
N LEU A 156 -0.79 -5.13 -1.33
CA LEU A 156 -2.01 -4.68 -0.67
C LEU A 156 -1.65 -3.61 0.36
N PHE A 157 -2.64 -2.82 0.77
CA PHE A 157 -2.43 -1.68 1.68
C PHE A 157 -1.61 -2.03 2.95
N HIS A 158 -1.80 -3.22 3.53
CA HIS A 158 -1.13 -3.63 4.76
C HIS A 158 -0.32 -4.92 4.63
N THR A 159 -0.17 -5.48 3.43
CA THR A 159 0.47 -6.79 3.28
C THR A 159 0.87 -7.05 1.83
N ILE A 160 1.75 -8.04 1.62
CA ILE A 160 2.07 -8.53 0.27
C ILE A 160 1.54 -9.93 0.13
N LYS A 161 0.81 -10.17 -0.95
CA LYS A 161 0.34 -11.50 -1.32
C LYS A 161 1.13 -11.98 -2.53
N GLU A 162 1.85 -13.07 -2.32
CA GLU A 162 2.52 -13.83 -3.37
C GLU A 162 1.50 -14.74 -4.06
N ILE A 163 1.50 -14.74 -5.39
CA ILE A 163 0.64 -15.53 -6.24
C ILE A 163 1.51 -16.18 -7.31
N ASP A 164 1.39 -17.50 -7.47
CA ASP A 164 1.89 -18.18 -8.65
C ASP A 164 0.98 -17.82 -9.83
N PRO A 165 1.47 -17.09 -10.85
CA PRO A 165 0.64 -16.63 -11.94
C PRO A 165 0.07 -17.78 -12.78
N THR A 166 0.73 -18.94 -12.83
CA THR A 166 0.25 -20.13 -13.56
C THR A 166 -1.00 -20.75 -12.93
N GLN A 167 -1.21 -20.49 -11.64
CA GLN A 167 -2.31 -21.02 -10.86
C GLN A 167 -3.55 -20.10 -10.86
N ILE A 168 -3.50 -18.97 -11.56
CA ILE A 168 -4.62 -18.04 -11.60
C ILE A 168 -5.77 -18.65 -12.41
N ILE A 169 -6.90 -18.91 -11.74
CA ILE A 169 -8.10 -19.49 -12.37
C ILE A 169 -8.86 -18.42 -13.15
N SER A 170 -8.97 -17.22 -12.61
CA SER A 170 -9.71 -16.14 -13.25
C SER A 170 -9.26 -14.78 -12.76
N VAL A 171 -9.23 -13.82 -13.67
CA VAL A 171 -9.09 -12.41 -13.38
C VAL A 171 -10.35 -11.69 -13.85
N LYS A 172 -11.00 -10.95 -12.94
CA LYS A 172 -12.10 -10.04 -13.27
C LYS A 172 -11.71 -8.63 -12.85
N TRP A 173 -12.09 -7.64 -13.63
CA TRP A 173 -11.89 -6.24 -13.27
C TRP A 173 -13.16 -5.44 -13.54
N HIS A 174 -13.35 -4.37 -12.78
CA HIS A 174 -14.42 -3.41 -13.00
C HIS A 174 -13.87 -2.00 -12.90
N SER A 175 -14.36 -1.15 -13.80
CA SER A 175 -14.01 0.26 -13.83
C SER A 175 -14.56 0.97 -12.59
N THR A 176 -13.76 1.87 -12.05
CA THR A 176 -14.10 2.76 -10.93
C THR A 176 -13.77 4.19 -11.33
N LYS A 177 -14.21 5.17 -10.54
CA LYS A 177 -13.87 6.59 -10.77
C LYS A 177 -12.34 6.83 -10.85
N TYR A 178 -11.55 6.05 -10.11
CA TYR A 178 -10.12 6.28 -9.91
C TYR A 178 -9.20 5.25 -10.60
N GLY A 179 -9.75 4.24 -11.27
CA GLY A 179 -8.97 3.12 -11.83
C GLY A 179 -9.81 1.87 -12.01
N PHE A 180 -9.24 0.71 -11.73
CA PHE A 180 -9.91 -0.58 -11.80
C PHE A 180 -9.75 -1.35 -10.50
N LEU A 181 -10.81 -2.04 -10.07
CA LEU A 181 -10.74 -3.01 -8.97
C LEU A 181 -10.62 -4.41 -9.58
N VAL A 182 -9.46 -5.02 -9.40
CA VAL A 182 -9.11 -6.33 -9.93
C VAL A 182 -9.37 -7.40 -8.88
N ARG A 183 -9.98 -8.50 -9.31
CA ARG A 183 -10.27 -9.70 -8.52
C ARG A 183 -9.56 -10.89 -9.16
N ILE A 184 -8.59 -11.44 -8.45
CA ILE A 184 -7.87 -12.67 -8.84
C ILE A 184 -8.43 -13.82 -8.00
N LYS A 185 -8.78 -14.93 -8.65
CA LYS A 185 -9.15 -16.18 -7.98
C LYS A 185 -8.00 -17.17 -8.10
N ASP A 186 -7.53 -17.67 -6.96
CA ASP A 186 -6.52 -18.74 -6.87
C ASP A 186 -7.16 -20.14 -6.74
N PRO A 187 -6.39 -21.24 -6.86
CA PRO A 187 -6.94 -22.61 -6.84
C PRO A 187 -7.64 -23.00 -5.56
N LYS A 188 -7.30 -22.33 -4.45
CA LYS A 188 -7.93 -22.53 -3.15
C LYS A 188 -9.20 -21.68 -2.99
N ALA A 189 -9.75 -21.18 -4.10
CA ALA A 189 -10.87 -20.25 -4.16
C ALA A 189 -10.68 -18.96 -3.34
N LYS A 190 -9.45 -18.61 -2.94
CA LYS A 190 -9.22 -17.35 -2.25
C LYS A 190 -9.23 -16.23 -3.27
N ILE A 191 -9.98 -15.19 -2.96
CA ILE A 191 -10.12 -14.02 -3.81
C ILE A 191 -9.14 -12.97 -3.31
N THR A 192 -8.22 -12.55 -4.17
CA THR A 192 -7.40 -11.35 -3.95
C THR A 192 -8.07 -10.19 -4.65
N VAL A 193 -8.31 -9.11 -3.91
CA VAL A 193 -8.89 -7.88 -4.46
C VAL A 193 -7.92 -6.74 -4.24
N PHE A 194 -7.64 -5.98 -5.29
CA PHE A 194 -6.76 -4.81 -5.21
C PHE A 194 -7.12 -3.78 -6.27
N ASN A 195 -6.77 -2.53 -6.02
CA ASN A 195 -6.99 -1.42 -6.94
C ASN A 195 -5.74 -1.22 -7.80
N ILE A 196 -5.94 -0.92 -9.07
CA ILE A 196 -4.89 -0.50 -9.98
C ILE A 196 -5.30 0.71 -10.80
N SER A 197 -4.33 1.50 -11.23
CA SER A 197 -4.59 2.63 -12.14
C SER A 197 -5.01 2.13 -13.52
N LYS A 198 -5.61 3.04 -14.30
CA LYS A 198 -5.93 2.76 -15.71
C LYS A 198 -4.68 2.42 -16.53
N SER A 199 -3.54 3.05 -16.24
CA SER A 199 -2.26 2.81 -16.93
C SER A 199 -1.63 1.46 -16.58
N ALA A 200 -1.92 0.91 -15.40
CA ALA A 200 -1.30 -0.33 -14.94
C ALA A 200 -2.10 -1.60 -15.26
N LEU A 201 -3.40 -1.48 -15.56
CA LEU A 201 -4.22 -2.63 -15.96
C LEU A 201 -3.69 -3.35 -17.20
N PRO A 202 -3.32 -2.68 -18.31
CA PRO A 202 -2.78 -3.36 -19.48
C PRO A 202 -1.50 -4.14 -19.15
N LEU A 203 -0.58 -3.54 -18.39
CA LEU A 203 0.66 -4.19 -17.96
C LEU A 203 0.39 -5.42 -17.08
N PHE A 204 -0.56 -5.30 -16.15
CA PHE A 204 -0.97 -6.39 -15.29
C PHE A 204 -1.53 -7.57 -16.10
N LEU A 205 -2.47 -7.30 -17.01
CA LEU A 205 -3.09 -8.32 -17.86
C LEU A 205 -2.07 -8.95 -18.81
N GLN A 206 -1.13 -8.16 -19.35
CA GLN A 206 -0.04 -8.68 -20.17
C GLN A 206 0.83 -9.67 -19.40
N ILE A 207 1.22 -9.35 -18.17
CA ILE A 207 1.99 -10.26 -17.31
C ILE A 207 1.20 -11.52 -17.04
N VAL A 208 -0.06 -11.43 -16.60
CA VAL A 208 -0.86 -12.63 -16.31
C VAL A 208 -1.07 -13.48 -17.57
N GLY A 209 -1.26 -12.85 -18.73
CA GLY A 209 -1.42 -13.54 -20.02
C GLY A 209 -0.17 -14.28 -20.49
N GLN A 210 1.03 -13.96 -19.99
CA GLN A 210 2.24 -14.72 -20.27
C GLN A 210 2.27 -16.08 -19.55
N TYR A 211 1.52 -16.22 -18.47
CA TYR A 211 1.53 -17.41 -17.61
C TYR A 211 0.22 -18.20 -17.63
N THR A 212 -0.79 -17.69 -18.33
CA THR A 212 -2.13 -18.29 -18.36
C THR A 212 -2.73 -18.22 -19.75
N GLU A 213 -3.61 -19.17 -20.08
CA GLU A 213 -4.39 -19.15 -21.32
C GLU A 213 -5.63 -18.24 -21.23
N LEU A 214 -5.69 -17.38 -20.21
CA LEU A 214 -6.84 -16.50 -19.98
C LEU A 214 -6.91 -15.45 -21.10
N LYS A 215 -8.05 -15.42 -21.79
CA LYS A 215 -8.35 -14.37 -22.78
C LYS A 215 -8.91 -13.15 -22.07
N PHE A 216 -8.21 -12.02 -22.21
CA PHE A 216 -8.67 -10.72 -21.70
C PHE A 216 -9.28 -9.92 -22.86
N ASN A 217 -10.56 -9.58 -22.74
CA ASN A 217 -11.21 -8.68 -23.68
C ASN A 217 -10.90 -7.24 -23.25
N TYR A 218 -10.19 -6.50 -24.10
CA TYR A 218 -9.80 -5.11 -23.86
C TYR A 218 -10.94 -4.14 -24.14
#